data_AF-A0A7K6IE05-F1
#
_entry.id   AF-A0A7K6IE05-F1
#
_cell.length_a   1.000
_cell.length_b   1.000
_cell.length_c   1.000
_cell.angle_alpha   90.00
_cell.angle_beta   90.00
_cell.angle_gamma   90.00
#
_symmetry.space_group_name_H-M   'P 1'
#
loop_
_entity.id
_entity.type
_entity.pdbx_description
1 polymer ?
#
loop_
_entity_poly.entity_id
_entity_poly.type
_entity_poly.pdbx_seq_one_letter_code
_entity_poly.pdbx_strand_id
1 'polypeptide(L)'
;MAVPVFCNSCLCEPRSPTPLFSLTSCGHIFCEICLQKGKKDECLICKTACRTLVLSKEISPDIQSLFMGVEVLCKKYSKEITQVSEFQEKHRKHLLAYRKQKIAKLEESLKKVTQQMQQIQCMKPPEKTTPLLFSSASRNPFSIPSRKQNVSSSYYLHSSRPSTSETMEAMEIDPVPSPMRKV
;
A
#
# COMPACT_ATOMS: atom_id res chain seq x y z
N MET A 1 -23.52 -6.60 23.98
CA MET A 1 -25.00 -6.67 23.91
C MET A 1 -25.48 -6.05 22.61
N ALA A 2 -26.51 -6.61 21.95
CA ALA A 2 -27.10 -6.02 20.75
C ALA A 2 -27.91 -4.76 21.10
N VAL A 3 -28.03 -3.81 20.17
CA VAL A 3 -28.77 -2.56 20.39
C VAL A 3 -30.27 -2.87 20.39
N PRO A 4 -31.05 -2.38 21.38
CA PRO A 4 -32.50 -2.55 21.36
C PRO A 4 -33.10 -1.86 20.14
N VAL A 5 -33.89 -2.60 19.37
CA VAL A 5 -34.62 -2.07 18.22
C VAL A 5 -36.01 -1.63 18.67
N PHE A 6 -36.43 -0.44 18.27
CA PHE A 6 -37.76 0.09 18.53
C PHE A 6 -38.18 0.98 17.36
N CYS A 7 -39.47 1.28 17.29
CA CYS A 7 -40.01 2.14 16.24
C CYS A 7 -39.80 3.59 16.64
N ASN A 8 -39.19 4.38 15.77
CA ASN A 8 -38.89 5.79 16.00
C ASN A 8 -40.14 6.68 16.10
N SER A 9 -41.34 6.16 15.80
CA SER A 9 -42.61 6.90 15.92
C SER A 9 -43.43 6.54 17.16
N CYS A 10 -43.68 5.25 17.43
CA CYS A 10 -44.46 4.78 18.60
C CYS A 10 -43.60 4.42 19.82
N LEU A 11 -42.27 4.32 19.65
CA LEU A 11 -41.32 3.75 20.62
C LEU A 11 -41.60 2.29 21.02
N CYS A 12 -42.47 1.62 20.27
CA CYS A 12 -42.82 0.23 20.53
C CYS A 12 -41.70 -0.71 20.06
N GLU A 13 -41.37 -1.69 20.89
CA GLU A 13 -40.38 -2.73 20.62
C GLU A 13 -40.98 -3.89 19.80
N PRO A 14 -40.15 -4.66 19.07
CA PRO A 14 -40.55 -5.90 18.42
C PRO A 14 -41.09 -6.90 19.45
N ARG A 15 -42.41 -7.09 19.50
CA ARG A 15 -43.06 -8.16 20.24
C ARG A 15 -43.40 -9.29 19.27
N SER A 16 -43.11 -10.54 19.61
CA SER A 16 -43.58 -11.67 18.82
C SER A 16 -45.09 -11.83 18.99
N PRO A 17 -45.88 -12.05 17.93
CA PRO A 17 -45.49 -12.34 16.54
C PRO A 17 -45.57 -11.12 15.59
N THR A 18 -46.02 -9.96 16.07
CA THR A 18 -46.21 -8.72 15.29
C THR A 18 -46.07 -7.50 16.21
N PRO A 19 -45.57 -6.35 15.71
CA PRO A 19 -45.47 -5.96 14.28
C PRO A 19 -44.10 -6.20 13.63
N LEU A 20 -44.07 -6.29 12.28
CA LEU A 20 -42.84 -6.23 11.48
C LEU A 20 -42.22 -4.83 11.55
N PHE A 21 -40.89 -4.77 11.45
CA PHE A 21 -40.14 -3.51 11.48
C PHE A 21 -39.45 -3.28 10.13
N SER A 22 -39.33 -2.02 9.73
CA SER A 22 -38.65 -1.63 8.51
C SER A 22 -37.66 -0.51 8.77
N LEU A 23 -36.49 -0.60 8.15
CA LEU A 23 -35.43 0.40 8.16
C LEU A 23 -35.51 1.26 6.91
N THR A 24 -35.45 2.57 7.08
CA THR A 24 -35.37 3.52 5.97
C THR A 24 -33.93 3.83 5.60
N SER A 25 -33.69 4.25 4.36
CA SER A 25 -32.35 4.68 3.88
C SER A 25 -31.76 5.86 4.64
N CYS A 26 -32.58 6.64 5.37
CA CYS A 26 -32.12 7.70 6.26
C CYS A 26 -31.86 7.22 7.71
N GLY A 27 -31.96 5.92 7.98
CA GLY A 27 -31.62 5.33 9.28
C GLY A 27 -32.76 5.23 10.30
N HIS A 28 -33.98 5.67 9.97
CA HIS A 28 -35.13 5.55 10.87
C HIS A 28 -35.81 4.19 10.74
N ILE A 29 -36.28 3.65 11.87
CA ILE A 29 -36.94 2.36 11.95
C ILE A 29 -38.42 2.56 12.30
N PHE A 30 -39.32 1.89 11.60
CA PHE A 30 -40.76 1.97 11.85
C PHE A 30 -41.39 0.60 11.96
N CYS A 31 -42.36 0.45 12.87
CA CYS A 31 -43.27 -0.69 12.84
C CYS A 31 -44.25 -0.55 11.66
N GLU A 32 -44.74 -1.68 11.18
CA GLU A 32 -45.68 -1.76 10.07
C GLU A 32 -46.90 -0.86 10.26
N ILE A 33 -47.45 -0.79 11.48
CA ILE A 33 -48.62 0.02 11.82
C ILE A 33 -48.35 1.53 11.62
N CYS A 34 -47.18 2.01 12.03
CA CYS A 34 -46.82 3.43 11.85
C CYS A 34 -46.57 3.72 10.37
N LEU A 35 -45.92 2.81 9.66
CA LEU A 35 -45.61 2.97 8.24
C LEU A 35 -46.88 3.04 7.38
N GLN A 36 -47.90 2.22 7.70
CA GLN A 36 -49.20 2.22 7.02
C GLN A 36 -49.99 3.54 7.19
N LYS A 37 -49.79 4.25 8.31
CA LYS A 37 -50.39 5.58 8.54
C LYS A 37 -49.64 6.69 7.80
N GLY A 38 -48.43 6.40 7.33
CA GLY A 38 -47.58 7.34 6.61
C GLY A 38 -47.87 7.41 5.12
N LYS A 39 -47.20 8.35 4.47
CA LYS A 39 -47.12 8.36 3.01
C LYS A 39 -46.07 7.35 2.55
N LYS A 40 -46.38 6.62 1.48
CA LYS A 40 -45.47 5.65 0.87
C LYS A 40 -44.15 6.33 0.45
N ASP A 41 -43.04 5.62 0.66
CA ASP A 41 -41.69 6.05 0.29
C ASP A 41 -41.25 7.38 0.92
N GLU A 42 -41.87 7.80 2.03
CA GLU A 42 -41.51 9.01 2.77
C GLU A 42 -41.22 8.66 4.24
N CYS A 43 -40.13 9.20 4.78
CA CYS A 43 -39.79 9.00 6.18
C CYS A 43 -40.75 9.79 7.09
N LEU A 44 -41.33 9.12 8.09
CA LEU A 44 -42.24 9.76 9.05
C LEU A 44 -41.57 10.83 9.91
N ILE A 45 -40.24 10.78 10.09
CA ILE A 45 -39.45 11.73 10.89
C ILE A 45 -38.84 12.81 9.99
N CYS A 46 -38.07 12.43 8.97
CA CYS A 46 -37.39 13.40 8.10
C CYS A 46 -38.32 14.12 7.11
N LYS A 47 -39.48 13.53 6.80
CA LYS A 47 -40.40 14.00 5.73
C LYS A 47 -39.76 14.05 4.33
N THR A 48 -38.72 13.24 4.11
CA THR A 48 -38.02 13.11 2.84
C THR A 48 -38.30 11.77 2.18
N ALA A 49 -38.19 11.72 0.85
CA ALA A 49 -38.29 10.46 0.11
C ALA A 49 -37.20 9.48 0.59
N CYS A 50 -37.58 8.24 0.92
CA CYS A 50 -36.71 7.23 1.48
C CYS A 50 -37.08 5.83 0.97
N ARG A 51 -36.05 5.03 0.65
CA ARG A 51 -36.25 3.60 0.42
C ARG A 51 -36.45 2.91 1.76
N THR A 52 -37.32 1.91 1.78
CA THR A 52 -37.62 1.14 2.98
C THR A 52 -37.25 -0.32 2.77
N LEU A 53 -36.58 -0.91 3.75
CA LEU A 53 -36.17 -2.31 3.77
C LEU A 53 -36.78 -2.97 5.00
N VAL A 54 -37.51 -4.08 4.79
CA VAL A 54 -38.08 -4.85 5.90
C VAL A 54 -36.97 -5.55 6.67
N LEU A 55 -36.93 -5.34 7.99
CA LEU A 55 -36.01 -6.03 8.87
C LEU A 55 -36.53 -7.45 9.12
N SER A 56 -35.87 -8.42 8.49
CA SER A 56 -36.12 -9.85 8.66
C SER A 56 -34.85 -10.56 9.14
N LYS A 57 -34.92 -11.89 9.33
CA LYS A 57 -33.73 -12.70 9.63
C LYS A 57 -32.76 -12.78 8.43
N GLU A 58 -33.22 -12.43 7.24
CA GLU A 58 -32.51 -12.58 5.96
C GLU A 58 -32.03 -11.24 5.38
N ILE A 59 -31.54 -10.34 6.24
CA ILE A 59 -30.92 -9.09 5.81
C ILE A 59 -29.44 -9.29 5.47
N SER A 60 -28.89 -8.46 4.59
CA SER A 60 -27.47 -8.50 4.23
C SER A 60 -26.57 -8.32 5.46
N PRO A 61 -25.39 -8.97 5.52
CA PRO A 61 -24.48 -8.86 6.66
C PRO A 61 -24.11 -7.42 7.05
N ASP A 62 -24.02 -6.52 6.07
CA ASP A 62 -23.67 -5.11 6.29
C ASP A 62 -24.76 -4.39 7.07
N ILE A 63 -26.03 -4.57 6.68
CA ILE A 63 -27.18 -4.03 7.43
C ILE A 63 -27.31 -4.71 8.79
N GLN A 64 -27.09 -6.03 8.86
CA GLN A 64 -27.10 -6.76 10.13
C GLN A 64 -26.09 -6.20 11.13
N SER A 65 -24.90 -5.81 10.65
CA SER A 65 -23.84 -5.24 11.47
C SER A 65 -24.26 -3.97 12.21
N LEU A 66 -25.17 -3.17 11.64
CA LEU A 66 -25.71 -1.95 12.26
C LEU A 66 -26.45 -2.23 13.57
N PHE A 67 -26.96 -3.44 13.75
CA PHE A 67 -27.72 -3.87 14.92
C PHE A 67 -26.88 -4.70 15.91
N MET A 68 -25.64 -5.04 15.53
CA MET A 68 -24.75 -5.82 16.38
C MET A 68 -24.11 -4.94 17.45
N GLY A 69 -23.80 -5.54 18.60
CA GLY A 69 -23.08 -4.86 19.65
C GLY A 69 -21.65 -4.49 19.20
N VAL A 70 -21.18 -3.32 19.60
CA VAL A 70 -19.84 -2.80 19.28
C VAL A 70 -18.74 -3.81 19.62
N GLU A 71 -18.82 -4.47 20.77
CA GLU A 71 -17.85 -5.51 21.18
C GLU A 71 -17.76 -6.67 20.19
N VAL A 72 -18.89 -7.08 19.61
CA VAL A 72 -18.95 -8.18 18.63
C VAL A 72 -18.35 -7.73 17.32
N LEU A 73 -18.66 -6.51 16.88
CA LEU A 73 -18.07 -5.90 15.69
C LEU A 73 -16.55 -5.75 15.84
N CYS A 74 -16.08 -5.24 16.99
CA CYS A 74 -14.65 -5.13 17.28
C CYS A 74 -13.96 -6.50 17.19
N LYS A 75 -14.53 -7.56 17.77
CA LYS A 75 -13.97 -8.91 17.67
C LYS A 75 -13.94 -9.43 16.24
N LYS A 76 -15.00 -9.18 15.46
CA LYS A 76 -15.07 -9.59 14.05
C LYS A 76 -13.99 -8.89 13.22
N TYR A 77 -13.99 -7.56 13.21
CA TYR A 77 -13.09 -6.77 12.38
C TYR A 77 -11.63 -6.84 12.84
N SER A 78 -11.35 -6.93 14.14
CA SER A 78 -9.97 -7.12 14.62
C SER A 78 -9.33 -8.39 14.06
N LYS A 79 -10.10 -9.49 13.98
CA LYS A 79 -9.64 -10.74 13.38
C LYS A 79 -9.35 -10.58 11.89
N GLU A 80 -10.26 -9.95 11.14
CA GLU A 80 -10.09 -9.69 9.71
C GLU A 80 -8.85 -8.81 9.45
N ILE A 81 -8.69 -7.71 10.20
CA ILE A 81 -7.54 -6.81 10.12
C ILE A 81 -6.24 -7.55 10.43
N THR A 82 -6.23 -8.42 11.44
CA THR A 82 -5.04 -9.20 11.82
C THR A 82 -4.64 -10.14 10.68
N GLN A 83 -5.59 -10.86 10.09
CA GLN A 83 -5.32 -11.76 8.97
C GLN A 83 -4.77 -11.03 7.75
N VAL A 84 -5.35 -9.87 7.41
CA VAL A 84 -4.86 -9.02 6.31
C VAL A 84 -3.43 -8.55 6.60
N SER A 85 -3.16 -8.10 7.82
CA SER A 85 -1.84 -7.62 8.24
C SER A 85 -0.79 -8.73 8.18
N GLU A 86 -1.10 -9.93 8.67
CA GLU A 86 -0.22 -11.10 8.61
C GLU A 86 0.11 -11.49 7.17
N PHE A 87 -0.90 -11.49 6.29
CA PHE A 87 -0.71 -11.78 4.87
C PHE A 87 0.22 -10.77 4.21
N GLN A 88 -0.04 -9.47 4.39
CA GLN A 88 0.78 -8.39 3.83
C GLN A 88 2.22 -8.46 4.35
N GLU A 89 2.39 -8.71 5.64
CA GLU A 89 3.71 -8.82 6.26
C GLU A 89 4.49 -10.03 5.74
N LYS A 90 3.83 -11.18 5.56
CA LYS A 90 4.44 -12.37 4.95
C LYS A 90 4.90 -12.09 3.53
N HIS A 91 4.05 -11.44 2.73
CA HIS A 91 4.41 -11.05 1.36
C HIS A 91 5.60 -10.09 1.32
N ARG A 92 5.60 -9.07 2.20
CA ARG A 92 6.70 -8.12 2.35
C ARG A 92 8.02 -8.81 2.73
N LYS A 93 7.99 -9.73 3.70
CA LYS A 93 9.17 -10.50 4.13
C LYS A 93 9.74 -11.34 2.97
N HIS A 94 8.88 -11.98 2.18
CA HIS A 94 9.31 -12.76 1.04
C HIS A 94 10.04 -11.90 0.00
N LEU A 95 9.47 -10.75 -0.36
CA LEU A 95 10.11 -9.81 -1.28
C LEU A 95 11.47 -9.31 -0.75
N LEU A 96 11.55 -8.99 0.54
CA LEU A 96 12.81 -8.58 1.16
C LEU A 96 13.87 -9.69 1.13
N ALA A 97 13.48 -10.94 1.40
CA ALA A 97 14.39 -12.08 1.34
C ALA A 97 14.95 -12.28 -0.08
N TYR A 98 14.10 -12.23 -1.10
CA TYR A 98 14.52 -12.31 -2.51
C TYR A 98 15.52 -11.20 -2.86
N ARG A 99 15.21 -9.95 -2.48
CA ARG A 99 16.09 -8.80 -2.74
C ARG A 99 17.45 -8.95 -2.04
N LYS A 100 17.45 -9.36 -0.76
CA LYS A 100 18.69 -9.63 0.00
C LYS A 100 19.55 -10.72 -0.67
N GLN A 101 18.92 -11.81 -1.13
CA GLN A 101 19.63 -12.86 -1.85
C GLN A 101 20.26 -12.35 -3.15
N LYS A 102 19.55 -11.50 -3.91
CA LYS A 102 20.06 -10.89 -5.14
C LYS A 102 21.26 -9.97 -4.87
N ILE A 103 21.20 -9.16 -3.81
CA ILE A 103 22.31 -8.30 -3.37
C ILE A 103 23.54 -9.15 -3.01
N ALA A 104 23.37 -10.19 -2.18
CA ALA A 104 24.48 -11.05 -1.77
C ALA A 104 25.20 -11.72 -2.97
N LYS A 105 24.46 -12.16 -3.99
CA LYS A 105 25.04 -12.72 -5.22
C LYS A 105 25.86 -11.69 -6.01
N LEU A 106 25.40 -10.44 -6.07
CA LEU A 106 26.11 -9.35 -6.73
C LEU A 106 27.39 -8.99 -5.97
N GLU A 107 27.32 -8.91 -4.64
CA GLU A 107 28.48 -8.65 -3.78
C GLU A 107 29.55 -9.74 -3.92
N GLU A 108 29.15 -11.02 -3.97
CA GLU A 108 30.08 -12.13 -4.19
C GLU A 108 30.76 -12.04 -5.58
N SER A 109 29.98 -11.71 -6.61
CA SER A 109 30.50 -11.55 -7.98
C SER A 109 31.50 -10.39 -8.07
N LEU A 110 31.20 -9.25 -7.42
CA LEU A 110 32.09 -8.10 -7.35
C LEU A 110 33.40 -8.45 -6.63
N LYS A 111 33.33 -9.20 -5.52
CA LYS A 111 34.51 -9.66 -4.79
C LYS A 111 35.42 -10.53 -5.66
N LYS A 112 34.85 -11.48 -6.43
CA LYS A 112 35.60 -12.33 -7.36
C LYS A 112 36.33 -11.51 -8.43
N VAL A 113 35.65 -10.56 -9.06
CA VAL A 113 36.26 -9.67 -10.08
C VAL A 113 37.37 -8.81 -9.47
N THR A 114 37.15 -8.28 -8.27
CA THR A 114 38.16 -7.47 -7.57
C THR A 114 39.42 -8.28 -7.24
N GLN A 115 39.26 -9.53 -6.79
CA GLN A 115 40.38 -10.43 -6.53
C GLN A 115 41.15 -10.78 -7.80
N GLN A 116 40.46 -11.06 -8.91
CA GLN A 116 41.11 -11.31 -10.21
C GLN A 116 41.90 -10.08 -10.68
N MET A 117 41.34 -8.88 -10.54
CA MET A 117 42.02 -7.63 -10.89
C MET A 117 43.29 -7.41 -10.06
N GLN A 118 43.24 -7.70 -8.75
CA GLN A 118 44.41 -7.63 -7.87
C GLN A 118 45.50 -8.65 -8.27
N GLN A 119 45.12 -9.88 -8.63
CA GLN A 119 46.07 -10.89 -9.12
C GLN A 119 46.75 -10.45 -10.42
N ILE A 120 45.99 -9.91 -11.37
CA ILE A 120 46.54 -9.39 -12.64
C ILE A 120 47.52 -8.23 -12.38
N GLN A 121 47.21 -7.33 -11.45
CA GLN A 121 48.13 -6.23 -11.09
C GLN A 121 49.43 -6.74 -10.44
N CYS A 122 49.36 -7.78 -9.62
CA CYS A 122 50.52 -8.34 -8.91
C CYS A 122 51.44 -9.19 -9.81
N MET A 123 50.91 -9.73 -10.92
CA MET A 123 51.66 -10.53 -11.90
C MET A 123 52.30 -9.70 -13.03
N LYS A 124 52.23 -8.36 -12.98
CA LYS A 124 52.98 -7.50 -13.91
C LYS A 124 54.49 -7.67 -13.69
N PRO A 125 55.31 -8.00 -14.71
CA PRO A 125 56.77 -8.02 -14.59
C PRO A 125 57.32 -6.62 -14.27
N PRO A 126 58.49 -6.49 -13.61
CA PRO A 126 59.17 -5.21 -13.51
C PRO A 126 59.55 -4.73 -14.91
N GLU A 127 58.93 -3.64 -15.36
CA GLU A 127 59.38 -2.90 -16.53
C GLU A 127 60.83 -2.46 -16.26
N LYS A 128 61.78 -3.01 -17.02
CA LYS A 128 63.17 -2.55 -16.99
C LYS A 128 63.21 -1.09 -17.47
N THR A 129 63.79 -0.26 -16.62
CA THR A 129 64.11 1.15 -16.79
C THR A 129 64.83 1.44 -18.11
N THR A 130 64.45 2.53 -18.80
CA THR A 130 65.40 3.32 -19.62
C THR A 130 65.31 4.78 -19.17
N PRO A 131 66.30 5.33 -18.46
CA PRO A 131 66.33 6.75 -18.14
C PRO A 131 66.93 7.51 -19.32
N LEU A 132 66.12 8.27 -20.06
CA LEU A 132 66.64 9.26 -21.00
C LEU A 132 66.95 10.54 -20.22
N LEU A 133 68.23 10.68 -19.89
CA LEU A 133 68.86 11.92 -19.46
C LEU A 133 69.20 12.73 -20.72
N PHE A 134 68.59 13.89 -20.96
CA PHE A 134 69.22 14.95 -21.76
C PHE A 134 68.81 16.35 -21.29
N SER A 135 69.82 16.96 -20.65
CA SER A 135 70.27 18.36 -20.74
C SER A 135 69.38 19.53 -20.30
N SER A 136 69.86 20.11 -19.20
CA SER A 136 69.74 21.50 -18.77
C SER A 136 70.04 22.54 -19.85
N ALA A 137 69.15 23.54 -19.96
CA ALA A 137 69.54 24.91 -20.30
C ALA A 137 68.73 25.88 -19.43
N SER A 138 69.42 26.89 -18.94
CA SER A 138 69.07 27.75 -17.81
C SER A 138 68.76 29.18 -18.27
N ARG A 139 67.95 29.88 -17.44
CA ARG A 139 67.76 31.35 -17.22
C ARG A 139 66.47 31.96 -17.83
N ASN A 140 65.36 32.15 -17.07
CA ASN A 140 64.98 33.18 -16.05
C ASN A 140 64.41 34.50 -16.65
N PRO A 141 63.64 35.34 -15.91
CA PRO A 141 62.55 35.13 -14.92
C PRO A 141 61.35 36.13 -15.12
N PHE A 142 60.45 36.28 -14.11
CA PHE A 142 59.34 37.28 -13.95
C PHE A 142 57.96 36.84 -14.53
N SER A 143 56.80 36.80 -13.84
CA SER A 143 56.33 37.24 -12.52
C SER A 143 55.07 36.42 -12.11
N ILE A 144 54.86 36.19 -10.82
CA ILE A 144 53.59 35.70 -10.22
C ILE A 144 52.82 36.93 -9.68
N PRO A 145 51.48 36.97 -9.75
CA PRO A 145 50.70 36.85 -8.52
C PRO A 145 49.61 35.77 -8.56
N SER A 146 49.48 35.14 -7.40
CA SER A 146 48.53 34.11 -6.97
C SER A 146 47.05 34.52 -7.02
N ARG A 147 46.15 33.62 -7.46
CA ARG A 147 44.81 33.46 -6.85
C ARG A 147 44.15 32.10 -7.15
N LYS A 148 44.24 31.20 -6.15
CA LYS A 148 43.28 30.16 -5.67
C LYS A 148 42.22 29.65 -6.68
N GLN A 149 42.34 28.41 -7.17
CA GLN A 149 41.81 27.14 -6.60
C GLN A 149 40.35 26.81 -6.95
N ASN A 150 40.21 25.57 -7.44
CA ASN A 150 39.06 24.66 -7.41
C ASN A 150 38.02 24.75 -8.54
N VAL A 151 37.51 23.66 -9.13
CA VAL A 151 37.89 22.25 -9.30
C VAL A 151 36.85 21.69 -10.29
N SER A 152 37.34 20.90 -11.25
CA SER A 152 36.66 19.86 -12.06
C SER A 152 35.26 20.10 -12.65
N SER A 153 35.30 20.45 -13.93
CA SER A 153 34.43 19.99 -15.01
C SER A 153 34.02 18.51 -14.87
N SER A 154 32.71 18.25 -14.73
CA SER A 154 32.10 16.92 -14.81
C SER A 154 31.65 16.65 -16.25
N TYR A 155 32.32 15.72 -16.89
CA TYR A 155 32.01 15.16 -18.20
C TYR A 155 30.79 14.24 -18.09
N TYR A 156 29.76 14.55 -18.87
CA TYR A 156 28.61 13.69 -19.12
C TYR A 156 29.07 12.36 -19.71
N LEU A 157 28.98 11.28 -18.93
CA LEU A 157 29.03 9.91 -19.44
C LEU A 157 27.61 9.34 -19.45
N HIS A 158 27.07 9.25 -20.66
CA HIS A 158 25.98 8.36 -21.02
C HIS A 158 26.31 6.93 -20.55
N SER A 159 25.53 6.40 -19.62
CA SER A 159 25.58 4.99 -19.24
C SER A 159 24.56 4.21 -20.06
N SER A 160 25.07 3.40 -20.99
CA SER A 160 24.29 2.48 -21.81
C SER A 160 23.70 1.37 -20.93
N ARG A 161 22.38 1.38 -20.74
CA ARG A 161 21.61 0.27 -20.12
C ARG A 161 21.64 -0.96 -21.03
N PRO A 162 21.92 -2.17 -20.52
CA PRO A 162 21.42 -3.41 -21.11
C PRO A 162 19.94 -3.58 -20.74
N SER A 163 19.14 -3.84 -21.76
CA SER A 163 17.70 -4.09 -21.73
C SER A 163 17.32 -5.26 -20.82
N THR A 164 16.39 -5.02 -19.89
CA THR A 164 15.35 -5.93 -19.37
C THR A 164 14.50 -5.14 -18.36
N SER A 165 13.78 -4.14 -18.85
CA SER A 165 12.66 -3.56 -18.09
C SER A 165 11.38 -4.07 -18.72
N GLU A 166 10.92 -5.24 -18.26
CA GLU A 166 9.48 -5.47 -18.23
C GLU A 166 8.94 -4.42 -17.26
N THR A 167 8.36 -3.35 -17.81
CA THR A 167 7.55 -2.42 -17.04
C THR A 167 6.35 -3.23 -16.58
N MET A 168 6.46 -3.83 -15.39
CA MET A 168 5.36 -4.49 -14.71
C MET A 168 4.33 -3.39 -14.45
N GLU A 169 3.24 -3.38 -15.22
CA GLU A 169 2.12 -2.49 -14.97
C GLU A 169 1.68 -2.69 -13.51
N ALA A 170 1.47 -1.58 -12.79
CA ALA A 170 1.08 -1.66 -11.39
C ALA A 170 -0.28 -2.36 -11.32
N MET A 171 -0.32 -3.54 -10.69
CA MET A 171 -1.57 -4.26 -10.49
C MET A 171 -2.42 -3.46 -9.50
N GLU A 172 -3.41 -2.72 -10.00
CA GLU A 172 -4.39 -2.05 -9.16
C GLU A 172 -5.44 -3.06 -8.67
N ILE A 173 -5.64 -3.11 -7.36
CA ILE A 173 -6.70 -3.90 -6.74
C ILE A 173 -7.88 -2.95 -6.55
N ASP A 174 -9.02 -3.25 -7.17
CA ASP A 174 -10.26 -2.51 -6.95
C ASP A 174 -10.67 -2.63 -5.47
N PRO A 175 -10.79 -1.52 -4.73
CA PRO A 175 -11.22 -1.56 -3.33
C PRO A 175 -12.69 -1.98 -3.15
N VAL A 176 -13.48 -2.03 -4.24
CA VAL A 176 -14.90 -2.38 -4.17
C VAL A 176 -15.07 -3.90 -4.30
N PRO A 177 -15.73 -4.58 -3.33
CA PRO A 177 -16.06 -5.98 -3.48
C PRO A 177 -16.99 -6.17 -4.69
N SER A 178 -16.58 -7.01 -5.63
CA SER A 178 -17.39 -7.36 -6.79
C SER A 178 -18.72 -7.98 -6.34
N PRO A 179 -19.86 -7.64 -7.00
CA PRO A 179 -21.13 -8.27 -6.67
C PRO A 179 -21.01 -9.77 -6.86
N MET A 180 -21.15 -10.55 -5.78
CA MET A 180 -21.15 -12.00 -5.87
C MET A 180 -22.28 -12.42 -6.81
N ARG A 181 -21.95 -13.02 -7.96
CA ARG A 181 -22.93 -13.78 -8.74
C ARG A 181 -23.33 -14.98 -7.88
N LYS A 182 -24.59 -15.02 -7.46
CA LYS A 182 -25.17 -16.21 -6.86
C LYS A 182 -25.07 -17.35 -7.89
N VAL A 183 -24.38 -18.43 -7.53
CA VAL A 183 -24.39 -19.72 -8.24
C VAL A 183 -25.39 -20.63 -7.55
#